data_AF-A0A9P5P9F2-F1
#
_entry.id   AF-A0A9P5P9F2-F1
#
_cell.length_a   1.000
_cell.length_b   1.000
_cell.length_c   1.000
_cell.angle_alpha   90.00
_cell.angle_beta   90.00
_cell.angle_gamma   90.00
#
_symmetry.space_group_name_H-M   'P 1'
#
loop_
_entity.id
_entity.type
_entity.pdbx_description
1 polymer ?
#
loop_
_entity_poly.entity_id
_entity_poly.type
_entity_poly.pdbx_seq_one_letter_code
_entity_poly.pdbx_strand_id
1 'polypeptide(L)'
;MLYLNNLVKVHGLSFAIVHSTTIALPAWHSACREHNCNVQLIPRDVATRWNSTYGMLVVTHQYLEVVDEITANKKLQLRKYELSEQQWKIVDDLIHVLEVV
;
A
#
# COMPACT_ATOMS: atom_id res chain seq x y z
N MET A 1 -13.92 -2.55 14.25
CA MET A 1 -13.11 -1.30 14.24
C MET A 1 -11.67 -1.47 13.77
N LEU A 2 -11.03 -2.64 13.88
CA LEU A 2 -9.61 -2.82 13.49
C LEU A 2 -9.37 -2.80 11.96
N TYR A 3 -10.28 -3.39 11.16
CA TYR A 3 -10.15 -3.49 9.70
C TYR A 3 -10.12 -2.14 8.96
N LEU A 4 -10.97 -1.19 9.39
CA LEU A 4 -11.06 0.15 8.80
C LEU A 4 -9.74 0.91 8.87
N ASN A 5 -8.95 0.71 9.94
CA ASN A 5 -7.69 1.42 10.12
C ASN A 5 -6.62 0.96 9.10
N ASN A 6 -6.61 -0.33 8.74
CA ASN A 6 -5.67 -0.87 7.75
C ASN A 6 -5.98 -0.34 6.35
N LEU A 7 -7.25 -0.38 5.92
CA LEU A 7 -7.67 0.14 4.62
C LEU A 7 -7.36 1.65 4.48
N VAL A 8 -7.60 2.43 5.55
CA VAL A 8 -7.31 3.87 5.57
C VAL A 8 -5.81 4.14 5.42
N LYS A 9 -4.95 3.34 6.06
CA LYS A 9 -3.49 3.46 5.92
C LYS A 9 -3.03 3.17 4.50
N VAL A 10 -3.48 2.06 3.91
CA VAL A 10 -3.09 1.65 2.54
C VAL A 10 -3.58 2.66 1.50
N HIS A 11 -4.84 3.08 1.62
CA HIS A 11 -5.39 4.12 0.76
C HIS A 11 -4.66 5.45 0.91
N GLY A 12 -4.38 5.85 2.16
CA GLY A 12 -3.62 7.07 2.46
C GLY A 12 -2.18 7.03 1.92
N LEU A 13 -1.54 5.86 1.93
CA LEU A 13 -0.22 5.64 1.36
C LEU A 13 -0.24 5.80 -0.17
N SER A 14 -1.14 5.09 -0.85
CA SER A 14 -1.33 5.21 -2.30
C SER A 14 -1.56 6.68 -2.68
N PHE A 15 -2.44 7.37 -1.96
CA PHE A 15 -2.70 8.78 -2.18
C PHE A 15 -1.44 9.64 -1.98
N ALA A 16 -0.69 9.43 -0.90
CA ALA A 16 0.52 10.20 -0.59
C ALA A 16 1.62 10.01 -1.65
N ILE A 17 1.83 8.78 -2.13
CA ILE A 17 2.82 8.46 -3.16
C ILE A 17 2.43 9.13 -4.48
N VAL A 18 1.19 8.93 -4.95
CA VAL A 18 0.77 9.41 -6.28
C VAL A 18 0.74 10.94 -6.35
N HIS A 19 0.43 11.64 -5.26
CA HIS A 19 0.39 13.12 -5.27
C HIS A 19 1.72 13.79 -4.91
N SER A 20 2.72 13.06 -4.40
CA SER A 20 4.06 13.59 -4.13
C SER A 20 5.00 13.21 -5.28
N THR A 21 4.82 13.87 -6.41
CA THR A 21 5.54 13.58 -7.67
C THR A 21 7.04 13.82 -7.60
N THR A 22 7.52 14.60 -6.64
CA THR A 22 8.93 15.00 -6.52
C THR A 22 9.70 14.26 -5.44
N ILE A 23 9.04 13.66 -4.46
CA ILE A 23 9.72 13.03 -3.30
C ILE A 23 9.27 11.59 -3.11
N ALA A 24 7.99 11.35 -2.82
CA ALA A 24 7.52 9.99 -2.51
C ALA A 24 7.44 9.12 -3.77
N LEU A 25 7.00 9.67 -4.90
CA LEU A 25 6.90 8.92 -6.15
C LEU A 25 8.27 8.46 -6.67
N PRO A 26 9.32 9.31 -6.76
CA PRO A 26 10.65 8.85 -7.12
C PRO A 26 11.21 7.82 -6.12
N ALA A 27 10.96 8.01 -4.82
CA ALA A 27 11.41 7.06 -3.79
C ALA A 27 10.74 5.68 -3.95
N TRP A 28 9.43 5.65 -4.24
CA TRP A 28 8.71 4.42 -4.58
C TRP A 28 9.32 3.72 -5.79
N HIS A 29 9.59 4.46 -6.87
CA HIS A 29 10.21 3.90 -8.07
C HIS A 29 11.60 3.31 -7.79
N SER A 30 12.41 3.96 -6.96
CA SER A 30 13.72 3.45 -6.54
C SER A 30 13.58 2.17 -5.71
N ALA A 31 12.75 2.19 -4.67
CA ALA A 31 12.49 1.03 -3.81
C ALA A 31 11.96 -0.17 -4.61
N CYS A 32 11.04 0.04 -5.57
CA CYS A 32 10.59 -1.02 -6.47
C CYS A 32 11.76 -1.65 -7.25
N ARG A 33 12.71 -0.85 -7.75
CA ARG A 33 13.88 -1.36 -8.48
C ARG A 33 14.85 -2.11 -7.57
N GLU A 34 15.06 -1.62 -6.35
CA GLU A 34 15.93 -2.25 -5.35
C GLU A 34 15.41 -3.64 -4.94
N HIS A 35 14.09 -3.78 -4.81
CA HIS A 35 13.41 -5.05 -4.52
C HIS A 35 13.10 -5.90 -5.76
N ASN A 36 13.62 -5.54 -6.95
CA ASN A 36 13.36 -6.22 -8.23
C ASN A 36 11.87 -6.35 -8.59
N CYS A 37 11.01 -5.48 -8.06
CA CYS A 37 9.61 -5.40 -8.42
C CYS A 37 9.45 -4.58 -9.71
N ASN A 38 8.48 -4.96 -10.55
CA ASN A 38 8.09 -4.09 -11.66
C ASN A 38 7.56 -2.76 -11.10
N VAL A 39 7.90 -1.65 -11.73
CA VAL A 39 7.48 -0.33 -11.26
C VAL A 39 6.00 -0.14 -11.58
N GLN A 40 5.15 -0.40 -10.59
CA GLN A 40 3.69 -0.23 -10.65
C GLN A 40 3.24 0.60 -9.45
N LEU A 41 2.23 1.44 -9.66
CA LEU A 41 1.59 2.19 -8.57
C LEU A 41 0.53 1.34 -7.87
N ILE A 42 0.39 1.55 -6.56
CA ILE A 42 -0.73 1.02 -5.79
C ILE A 42 -2.03 1.63 -6.36
N PRO A 43 -2.97 0.82 -6.88
CA PRO A 43 -4.26 1.31 -7.35
C PRO A 43 -4.98 2.08 -6.25
N ARG A 44 -5.65 3.18 -6.61
CA ARG A 44 -6.52 3.87 -5.66
C ARG A 44 -7.80 3.07 -5.46
N ASP A 45 -8.26 3.04 -4.21
CA ASP A 45 -9.60 2.56 -3.91
C ASP A 45 -10.64 3.57 -4.45
N VAL A 46 -11.64 3.09 -5.20
CA VAL A 46 -12.65 3.89 -5.88
C VAL A 46 -14.04 3.37 -5.50
N ALA A 47 -14.81 4.19 -4.79
CA ALA A 47 -16.13 3.79 -4.26
C ALA A 47 -17.12 3.25 -5.31
N THR A 48 -16.96 3.65 -6.59
CA THR A 48 -17.83 3.20 -7.69
C THR A 48 -17.38 1.92 -8.37
N ARG A 49 -16.24 1.33 -7.97
CA ARG A 49 -15.72 0.08 -8.53
C ARG A 49 -15.71 -1.00 -7.45
N TRP A 50 -16.52 -2.04 -7.61
CA TRP A 50 -16.66 -3.08 -6.58
C TRP A 50 -15.36 -3.77 -6.16
N ASN A 51 -14.38 -3.87 -7.05
CA ASN A 51 -13.15 -4.64 -6.79
C ASN A 51 -11.91 -3.76 -6.58
N SER A 52 -12.07 -2.44 -6.37
CA SER A 52 -10.92 -1.56 -6.18
C SER A 52 -10.21 -1.77 -4.85
N THR A 53 -10.95 -2.05 -3.77
CA THR A 53 -10.36 -2.35 -2.46
C THR A 53 -9.51 -3.62 -2.53
N TYR A 54 -10.05 -4.68 -3.16
CA TYR A 54 -9.31 -5.92 -3.39
C TYR A 54 -8.03 -5.67 -4.21
N GLY A 55 -8.14 -5.01 -5.36
CA GLY A 55 -6.98 -4.72 -6.21
C GLY A 55 -5.91 -3.87 -5.51
N MET A 56 -6.32 -2.90 -4.68
CA MET A 56 -5.41 -2.10 -3.87
C MET A 56 -4.66 -2.97 -2.84
N LEU A 57 -5.36 -3.86 -2.14
CA LEU A 57 -4.78 -4.74 -1.13
C LEU A 57 -3.82 -5.75 -1.75
N VAL A 58 -4.19 -6.39 -2.85
CA VAL A 58 -3.34 -7.35 -3.57
C VAL A 58 -2.02 -6.71 -3.99
N VAL A 59 -2.06 -5.54 -4.61
CA VAL A 59 -0.83 -4.84 -5.02
C VAL A 59 -0.04 -4.40 -3.79
N THR A 60 -0.69 -3.92 -2.74
CA THR A 60 0.03 -3.50 -1.52
C THR A 60 0.74 -4.68 -0.86
N HIS A 61 0.12 -5.86 -0.83
CA HIS A 61 0.70 -7.08 -0.30
C HIS A 61 1.84 -7.62 -1.18
N GLN A 62 1.69 -7.59 -2.51
CA GLN A 62 2.75 -7.95 -3.45
C GLN A 62 4.01 -7.08 -3.31
N TYR A 63 3.83 -5.82 -2.89
CA TYR A 63 4.89 -4.84 -2.74
C TYR A 63 5.22 -4.58 -1.25
N LEU A 64 4.97 -5.56 -0.37
CA LEU A 64 5.16 -5.43 1.08
C LEU A 64 6.55 -4.90 1.45
N GLU A 65 7.61 -5.48 0.87
CA GLU A 65 8.99 -5.05 1.17
C GLU A 65 9.23 -3.59 0.77
N VAL A 66 8.72 -3.18 -0.40
CA VAL A 66 8.80 -1.80 -0.88
C VAL A 66 8.03 -0.87 0.06
N VAL A 67 6.83 -1.26 0.47
CA VAL A 67 5.98 -0.50 1.40
C VAL A 67 6.67 -0.32 2.76
N ASP A 68 7.27 -1.38 3.29
CA ASP A 68 8.00 -1.32 4.54
C ASP A 68 9.23 -0.41 4.43
N GLU A 69 9.99 -0.48 3.34
CA GLU A 69 11.15 0.38 3.10
C GLU A 69 10.77 1.87 3.06
N ILE A 70 9.77 2.22 2.24
CA ILE A 70 9.38 3.62 2.05
C ILE A 70 8.68 4.21 3.28
N THR A 71 7.97 3.40 4.07
CA THR A 71 7.32 3.87 5.30
C THR A 71 8.29 3.96 6.48
N ALA A 72 9.32 3.10 6.52
CA ALA A 72 10.41 3.20 7.49
C ALA A 72 11.33 4.42 7.24
N ASN A 73 11.39 4.92 6.01
CA ASN A 73 12.22 6.07 5.65
C ASN A 73 11.70 7.38 6.26
N LYS A 74 12.36 7.83 7.33
CA LYS A 74 12.01 9.08 8.06
C LYS A 74 11.99 10.33 7.18
N LYS A 75 12.76 10.38 6.09
CA LYS A 75 12.81 11.54 5.20
C LYS A 75 11.51 11.72 4.40
N LEU A 76 10.79 10.64 4.14
CA LEU A 76 9.57 10.65 3.32
C LEU A 76 8.33 11.05 4.12
N GLN A 77 8.41 11.08 5.45
CA GLN A 77 7.28 11.38 6.36
C GLN A 77 6.06 10.46 6.14
N LEU A 78 6.28 9.24 5.62
CA LEU A 78 5.24 8.24 5.33
C LEU A 78 5.00 7.25 6.48
N ARG A 79 5.77 7.34 7.57
CA ARG A 79 5.73 6.42 8.71
C ARG A 79 4.34 6.24 9.35
N LYS A 80 3.46 7.24 9.25
CA LYS A 80 2.06 7.14 9.70
C LYS A 80 1.26 6.02 9.00
N TYR A 81 1.72 5.58 7.82
CA TYR A 81 1.11 4.51 7.04
C TYR A 81 1.80 3.16 7.23
N GLU A 82 2.85 3.07 8.05
CA GLU A 82 3.54 1.83 8.40
C GLU A 82 2.55 0.81 8.96
N LEU A 83 2.62 -0.43 8.47
CA LEU A 83 1.78 -1.55 8.88
C LEU A 83 2.59 -2.46 9.79
N SER A 84 2.06 -2.81 10.96
CA SER A 84 2.70 -3.84 11.79
C SER A 84 2.46 -5.24 11.21
N GLU A 85 3.23 -6.24 11.65
CA GLU A 85 3.01 -7.64 11.26
C GLU A 85 1.56 -8.12 11.47
N GLN A 86 0.91 -7.67 12.55
CA GLN A 86 -0.50 -7.98 12.80
C GLN A 86 -1.42 -7.31 11.78
N GLN A 87 -1.10 -6.09 11.35
CA GLN A 87 -1.87 -5.40 10.32
C GLN A 87 -1.68 -6.06 8.96
N TRP A 88 -0.47 -6.54 8.65
CA TRP A 88 -0.21 -7.32 7.45
C TRP A 88 -0.99 -8.63 7.41
N LYS A 89 -1.09 -9.35 8.53
CA LYS A 89 -1.96 -10.55 8.63
C LYS A 89 -3.43 -10.23 8.34
N ILE A 90 -3.92 -9.10 8.85
CA ILE A 90 -5.30 -8.66 8.56
C ILE A 90 -5.47 -8.32 7.07
N VAL A 91 -4.46 -7.73 6.42
CA VAL A 91 -4.49 -7.47 4.98
C VAL A 91 -4.58 -8.79 4.19
N ASP A 92 -3.80 -9.80 4.58
CA ASP A 92 -3.84 -11.13 3.96
C ASP A 92 -5.21 -11.82 4.15
N ASP A 93 -5.74 -11.80 5.37
CA ASP A 93 -7.09 -12.31 5.68
C ASP A 93 -8.17 -11.61 4.82
N LEU A 94 -8.06 -10.29 4.65
CA LEU A 94 -9.00 -9.52 3.83
C LEU A 94 -8.89 -9.86 2.35
N ILE A 95 -7.68 -10.07 1.81
CA ILE A 95 -7.48 -10.51 0.44
C ILE A 95 -8.17 -11.85 0.23
N HIS A 96 -7.98 -12.81 1.15
CA HIS A 96 -8.58 -14.14 1.05
C HIS A 96 -10.11 -14.11 1.08
N VAL A 97 -10.71 -13.28 1.95
CA VAL A 97 -12.17 -13.12 2.04
C VAL A 97 -12.75 -12.46 0.78
N LEU A 98 -12.05 -11.49 0.21
CA LEU A 98 -12.51 -10.73 -0.95
C LEU A 98 -12.24 -11.44 -2.29
N GLU A 99 -11.38 -12.46 -2.32
CA GLU A 99 -11.10 -13.25 -3.53
C GLU A 99 -12.35 -14.00 -4.06
N VAL A 100 -13.31 -14.29 -3.18
CA VAL A 100 -14.50 -15.11 -3.48
C VAL A 100 -15.72 -14.25 -3.92
N VAL A 101 -15.59 -12.92 -3.93
CA VAL A 101 -16.68 -11.95 -4.19
C VAL A 101 -16.58 -11.36 -5.59
#